data_AF-A0AAJ2E511-F1
#
_entry.id   AF-A0AAJ2E511-F1
#
_cell.length_a   1.000
_cell.length_b   1.000
_cell.length_c   1.000
_cell.angle_alpha   90.00
_cell.angle_beta   90.00
_cell.angle_gamma   90.00
#
_symmetry.space_group_name_H-M   'P 1'
#
loop_
_entity.id
_entity.type
_entity.pdbx_description
1 polymer ?
#
loop_
_entity_poly.entity_id
_entity_poly.type
_entity_poly.pdbx_seq_one_letter_code
_entity_poly.pdbx_strand_id
1 'polypeptide(L)'
;MLADRTRAAIQEHALASYPNESCGLIVNGDYLPCANVSNLPSEHFSISAAEYACAEDVGCVQAIVHSHPDASALPSLDDLFACGTSGVPV
;
A
#
# COMPACT_ATOMS: atom_id res chain seq x y z
N MET A 1 10.95 -10.82 -7.97
CA MET A 1 9.56 -11.18 -8.33
C MET A 1 8.80 -11.34 -7.03
N LEU A 2 7.65 -10.67 -6.88
CA LEU A 2 6.74 -10.92 -5.75
C LEU A 2 6.23 -12.36 -5.81
N ALA A 3 6.14 -13.04 -4.67
CA ALA A 3 5.56 -14.36 -4.61
C ALA A 3 4.06 -14.31 -4.98
N ASP A 4 3.54 -15.35 -5.63
CA ASP A 4 2.13 -15.37 -6.08
C ASP A 4 1.15 -15.20 -4.91
N ARG A 5 1.51 -15.68 -3.72
CA ARG A 5 0.74 -15.50 -2.48
C ARG A 5 0.62 -14.03 -2.08
N THR A 6 1.71 -13.27 -2.19
CA THR A 6 1.75 -11.83 -1.88
C THR A 6 0.84 -11.06 -2.84
N ARG A 7 0.89 -11.40 -4.13
CA ARG A 7 0.01 -10.78 -5.14
C ARG A 7 -1.47 -11.08 -4.88
N ALA A 8 -1.80 -12.32 -4.52
CA ALA A 8 -3.17 -12.70 -4.19
C ALA A 8 -3.70 -11.94 -2.96
N ALA A 9 -2.87 -11.80 -1.90
CA ALA A 9 -3.25 -11.05 -0.70
C ALA A 9 -3.50 -9.56 -0.99
N ILE A 10 -2.69 -8.94 -1.86
CA ILE A 10 -2.90 -7.56 -2.33
C ILE A 10 -4.25 -7.44 -3.06
N GLN A 11 -4.53 -8.36 -3.98
CA GLN A 11 -5.77 -8.35 -4.76
C GLN A 11 -7.01 -8.56 -3.88
N GLU A 12 -6.94 -9.48 -2.91
CA GLU A 12 -8.02 -9.73 -1.97
C GLU A 12 -8.31 -8.50 -1.11
N HIS A 13 -7.27 -7.81 -0.61
CA HIS A 13 -7.44 -6.58 0.15
C HIS A 13 -8.02 -5.44 -0.71
N ALA A 14 -7.56 -5.29 -1.95
CA ALA A 14 -8.12 -4.29 -2.87
C ALA A 14 -9.62 -4.49 -3.11
N LEU A 15 -10.06 -5.74 -3.30
CA LEU A 15 -11.48 -6.06 -3.46
C LEU A 15 -12.30 -5.82 -2.19
N ALA A 16 -11.74 -6.15 -1.03
CA ALA A 16 -12.40 -5.94 0.26
C ALA A 16 -12.53 -4.46 0.64
N SER A 17 -11.62 -3.62 0.17
CA SER A 17 -11.60 -2.18 0.46
C SER A 17 -12.44 -1.34 -0.50
N TYR A 18 -12.89 -1.90 -1.62
CA TYR A 18 -13.76 -1.21 -2.58
C TYR A 18 -15.02 -0.64 -1.89
N PRO A 19 -15.39 0.64 -2.13
CA PRO A 19 -14.89 1.55 -3.18
C PRO A 19 -13.65 2.38 -2.81
N ASN A 20 -13.05 2.14 -1.64
CA ASN A 20 -11.86 2.86 -1.21
C ASN A 20 -10.56 2.25 -1.78
N GLU A 21 -9.50 3.05 -1.85
CA GLU A 21 -8.14 2.57 -2.03
C GLU A 21 -7.76 1.67 -0.84
N SER A 22 -7.29 0.47 -1.15
CA SER A 22 -6.51 -0.33 -0.20
C SER A 22 -5.08 0.20 -0.14
N CYS A 23 -4.44 0.09 1.03
CA CYS A 23 -3.02 0.35 1.19
C CYS A 23 -2.36 -0.68 2.10
N GLY A 24 -1.06 -0.87 2.00
CA GLY A 24 -0.32 -1.81 2.83
C GLY A 24 1.17 -1.78 2.56
N LEU A 25 1.90 -2.60 3.30
CA LEU A 25 3.36 -2.64 3.31
C LEU A 25 3.87 -4.03 2.93
N ILE A 26 4.99 -4.10 2.21
CA ILE A 26 5.72 -5.34 2.00
C ILE A 26 6.84 -5.40 3.02
N VAL A 27 6.79 -6.39 3.92
CA VAL A 27 7.81 -6.64 4.93
C VAL A 27 8.24 -8.09 4.84
N ASN A 28 9.55 -8.32 4.73
CA ASN A 28 10.13 -9.67 4.59
C ASN A 28 9.53 -10.51 3.44
N GLY A 29 9.02 -9.87 2.38
CA GLY A 29 8.37 -10.50 1.22
C GLY A 29 6.88 -10.78 1.36
N ASP A 30 6.30 -10.55 2.55
CA ASP A 30 4.87 -10.72 2.83
C ASP A 30 4.14 -9.37 2.79
N TYR A 31 2.87 -9.41 2.40
CA TYR A 31 1.99 -8.24 2.37
C TYR A 31 1.26 -8.08 3.70
N LEU A 32 1.41 -6.90 4.29
CA LEU A 32 0.69 -6.45 5.48
C LEU A 32 -0.35 -5.41 5.06
N PRO A 33 -1.66 -5.73 5.10
CA PRO A 33 -2.71 -4.75 4.85
C PRO A 33 -2.71 -3.69 5.95
N CYS A 34 -2.85 -2.42 5.56
CA CYS A 34 -2.98 -1.28 6.47
C CYS A 34 -4.32 -0.57 6.24
N ALA A 35 -4.83 0.07 7.29
CA ALA A 35 -6.03 0.89 7.16
C ALA A 35 -5.70 2.18 6.38
N ASN A 36 -6.54 2.52 5.41
CA ASN A 36 -6.47 3.82 4.74
C ASN A 36 -7.09 4.90 5.65
N VAL A 37 -6.25 5.76 6.22
CA VAL A 37 -6.67 6.86 7.10
C VAL A 37 -6.79 8.21 6.38
N SER A 38 -6.83 8.21 5.05
CA SER A 38 -7.07 9.40 4.23
C SER A 38 -8.45 10.01 4.50
N ASN A 39 -8.53 11.34 4.39
CA ASN A 39 -9.81 12.06 4.41
C ASN A 39 -10.65 11.82 3.13
N LEU A 40 -10.00 11.37 2.05
CA LEU A 40 -10.62 11.00 0.78
C LEU A 40 -10.15 9.59 0.39
N PRO A 41 -10.64 8.55 1.09
CA PRO A 41 -10.09 7.19 0.97
C PRO A 41 -10.41 6.53 -0.37
N SER A 42 -11.32 7.06 -1.19
CA SER A 42 -11.60 6.59 -2.55
C SER A 42 -10.64 7.10 -3.61
N GLU A 43 -9.84 8.12 -3.30
CA GLU A 43 -8.97 8.81 -4.27
C GLU A 43 -7.51 8.84 -3.83
N HIS A 44 -7.26 8.71 -2.52
CA HIS A 44 -5.93 8.77 -1.94
C HIS A 44 -5.80 7.77 -0.80
N PHE A 45 -4.57 7.33 -0.56
CA PHE A 45 -4.23 6.55 0.62
C PHE A 45 -3.33 7.31 1.59
N SER A 46 -3.48 6.98 2.86
CA SER A 46 -2.52 7.35 3.90
C SER A 46 -2.44 6.21 4.91
N ILE A 47 -1.22 5.82 5.27
CA ILE A 47 -0.95 4.83 6.32
C ILE A 47 -0.60 5.58 7.59
N SER A 48 -1.20 5.19 8.72
CA SER A 48 -0.90 5.84 10.00
C SER A 48 0.56 5.60 10.41
N ALA A 49 1.20 6.59 11.03
CA ALA A 49 2.58 6.45 11.50
C ALA A 49 2.75 5.29 12.50
N ALA A 50 1.69 4.97 13.26
CA ALA A 50 1.68 3.84 14.19
C ALA A 50 1.71 2.49 13.45
N GLU A 51 0.90 2.31 12.40
CA GLU A 51 0.93 1.08 11.59
C GLU A 51 2.26 0.92 10.86
N TYR A 52 2.81 2.01 10.35
CA TYR A 52 4.12 1.98 9.71
C TYR A 52 5.23 1.57 10.68
N ALA A 53 5.25 2.15 11.89
CA ALA A 53 6.21 1.78 12.93
C ALA A 53 6.04 0.31 13.37
N CYS A 54 4.80 -0.17 13.52
CA CYS A 54 4.56 -1.59 13.82
C CYS A 54 5.08 -2.52 12.70
N ALA A 55 5.02 -2.10 11.44
CA ALA A 55 5.58 -2.87 10.34
C ALA A 55 7.12 -2.88 10.37
N GLU A 56 7.75 -1.76 10.74
CA GLU A 56 9.21 -1.68 10.94
C GLU A 56 9.69 -2.57 12.11
N ASP A 57 8.88 -2.73 13.16
CA ASP A 57 9.15 -3.66 14.27
C ASP A 57 9.12 -5.14 13.82
N VAL A 58 8.33 -5.46 12.79
CA VAL A 58 8.25 -6.81 12.19
C VAL A 58 9.45 -7.08 11.27
N GLY A 59 9.94 -6.06 10.57
CA GLY A 59 11.10 -6.16 9.70
C GLY A 59 11.29 -4.95 8.79
N CYS A 60 12.24 -5.05 7.87
CA CYS A 60 12.51 -3.97 6.93
C CYS A 60 11.33 -3.80 5.96
N VAL A 61 10.74 -2.59 5.92
CA VAL A 61 9.72 -2.22 4.92
C VAL A 61 10.39 -2.07 3.56
N GLN A 62 9.97 -2.91 2.61
CA GLN A 62 10.60 -3.01 1.28
C GLN A 62 9.85 -2.22 0.22
N ALA A 63 8.54 -2.09 0.37
CA ALA A 63 7.67 -1.36 -0.55
C ALA A 63 6.37 -0.99 0.15
N ILE A 64 5.72 0.05 -0.37
CA ILE A 64 4.34 0.40 -0.07
C ILE A 64 3.50 -0.06 -1.26
N VAL A 65 2.28 -0.51 -1.00
CA VAL A 65 1.36 -0.97 -2.04
C VAL A 65 0.01 -0.34 -1.79
N HIS A 66 -0.59 0.22 -2.84
CA HIS A 66 -1.97 0.68 -2.82
C HIS A 66 -2.71 0.25 -4.08
N SER A 67 -4.04 0.34 -4.04
CA SER A 67 -4.90 0.09 -5.21
C SER A 67 -5.56 1.38 -5.66
N HIS A 68 -5.67 1.57 -6.98
CA HIS A 68 -6.51 2.60 -7.59
C HIS A 68 -7.86 2.00 -8.01
N PRO A 69 -8.96 2.22 -7.27
CA PRO A 69 -10.29 1.77 -7.68
C PRO A 69 -10.69 2.46 -8.97
N ASP A 70 -11.18 1.69 -9.95
CA ASP A 70 -11.71 2.20 -11.22
C ASP A 70 -10.72 3.01 -12.10
N ALA A 71 -9.43 3.03 -11.74
CA ALA A 71 -8.36 3.69 -12.49
C ALA A 71 -7.30 2.70 -13.00
N SER A 72 -6.38 3.21 -13.82
CA SER A 72 -5.25 2.43 -14.33
C SER A 72 -4.31 2.04 -13.20
N ALA A 73 -3.68 0.87 -13.29
CA ALA A 73 -2.61 0.43 -12.38
C ALA A 73 -1.27 1.18 -12.59
N LEU A 74 -1.30 2.32 -13.30
CA LEU A 74 -0.13 3.18 -13.49
C LEU A 74 -0.04 4.13 -12.30
N PRO A 75 1.18 4.39 -11.78
CA PRO A 75 1.34 5.35 -10.70
C PRO A 75 0.87 6.74 -11.13
N SER A 76 0.12 7.39 -10.25
CA SER A 76 -0.25 8.80 -10.39
C SER A 76 0.98 9.69 -10.19
N LEU A 77 0.85 10.99 -10.52
CA LEU A 77 1.92 11.95 -10.26
C LEU A 77 2.24 12.03 -8.76
N ASP A 78 1.25 11.91 -7.89
CA ASP A 78 1.42 11.94 -6.44
C ASP A 78 2.17 10.70 -5.94
N ASP A 79 1.94 9.53 -6.54
CA ASP A 79 2.68 8.30 -6.22
C ASP A 79 4.17 8.43 -6.56
N LEU A 80 4.49 9.07 -7.69
CA LEU A 80 5.88 9.34 -8.07
C LEU A 80 6.60 10.27 -7.07
N PHE A 81 5.90 11.26 -6.51
CA PHE A 81 6.45 12.12 -5.47
C PHE A 81 6.62 11.40 -4.13
N ALA A 82 5.69 10.52 -3.77
CA ALA A 82 5.76 9.72 -2.56
C ALA A 82 6.98 8.77 -2.60
N CYS A 83 7.27 8.14 -3.74
CA CYS A 83 8.47 7.30 -3.95
C CYS A 83 9.77 8.07 -3.67
N GLY A 84 9.84 9.33 -4.12
CA GLY A 84 11.00 10.19 -3.91
C GLY A 84 11.20 10.63 -2.46
N THR A 85 10.13 10.62 -1.64
CA THR A 85 10.15 11.15 -0.27
C THR A 85 10.28 10.05 0.78
N SER A 86 9.69 8.87 0.54
CA SER A 86 9.73 7.72 1.46
C SER A 86 11.07 6.96 1.41
N GLY A 87 11.82 7.06 0.30
CA GLY A 87 13.02 6.27 0.08
C GLY A 87 12.75 4.78 -0.22
N VAL A 88 11.48 4.39 -0.33
CA VAL A 88 11.01 3.05 -0.70
C VAL A 88 10.01 3.15 -1.86
N PRO A 89 10.01 2.19 -2.80
CA PRO A 89 9.05 2.22 -3.90
C PRO A 89 7.61 2.14 -3.39
N VAL A 90 6.76 2.99 -3.95
CA VAL A 90 5.28 2.96 -3.85
C VAL A 90 4.68 2.53 -5.18
#